data_AF-A0A9D2UKL6-F1
#
_entry.id   AF-A0A9D2UKL6-F1
#
_cell.length_a   1.000
_cell.length_b   1.000
_cell.length_c   1.000
_cell.angle_alpha   90.00
_cell.angle_beta   90.00
_cell.angle_gamma   90.00
#
_symmetry.space_group_name_H-M   'P 1'
#
loop_
_entity.id
_entity.type
_entity.pdbx_description
1 polymer ?
#
loop_
_entity_poly.entity_id
_entity_poly.type
_entity_poly.pdbx_seq_one_letter_code
_entity_poly.pdbx_strand_id
1 'polypeptide(L)'
;LTDSDSVRTWFAPFRLGEDGETRTISFELDDIDLSGSVLSCEDFDHVLLELVDFGVLGIRVMPVEGAAGQETLLVFTHTAPDVETARSQAAEVGPMWDTHLRLFARTLGIDIAEATEPELVATYSDLDLEIAETADDAEDDA
;
A
#
# COMPACT_ATOMS: atom_id res chain seq x y z
N LEU A 1 -13.63 -1.53 1.18
CA LEU A 1 -12.57 -1.36 0.15
C LEU A 1 -13.14 -0.78 -1.14
N THR A 2 -14.31 -1.24 -1.61
CA THR A 2 -14.91 -0.84 -2.89
C THR A 2 -15.97 0.28 -2.79
N ASP A 3 -16.26 0.77 -1.58
CA ASP A 3 -17.15 1.90 -1.35
C ASP A 3 -16.36 3.20 -1.14
N SER A 4 -16.46 4.14 -2.06
CA SER A 4 -15.67 5.38 -2.03
C SER A 4 -15.96 6.25 -0.80
N ASP A 5 -17.21 6.29 -0.35
CA ASP A 5 -17.57 7.12 0.80
C ASP A 5 -16.96 6.57 2.10
N SER A 6 -16.96 5.25 2.28
CA SER A 6 -16.25 4.60 3.39
C SER A 6 -14.72 4.71 3.28
N VAL A 7 -14.18 4.84 2.07
CA VAL A 7 -12.73 4.96 1.86
C VAL A 7 -12.20 6.33 2.27
N ARG A 8 -13.00 7.40 2.11
CA ARG A 8 -12.68 8.77 2.55
C ARG A 8 -12.18 8.86 4.00
N THR A 9 -12.61 7.95 4.86
CA THR A 9 -12.23 7.93 6.28
C THR A 9 -10.78 7.51 6.55
N TRP A 10 -10.10 6.87 5.60
CA TRP A 10 -8.74 6.37 5.78
C TRP A 10 -7.82 6.56 4.57
N PHE A 11 -8.38 6.85 3.38
CA PHE A 11 -7.66 7.10 2.15
C PHE A 11 -8.44 8.11 1.27
N ALA A 12 -7.90 8.44 0.10
CA ALA A 12 -8.54 9.34 -0.85
C ALA A 12 -9.85 8.75 -1.42
N PRO A 13 -10.95 9.53 -1.51
CA PRO A 13 -12.12 9.16 -2.29
C PRO A 13 -11.75 8.87 -3.74
N PHE A 14 -12.51 8.00 -4.41
CA PHE A 14 -12.25 7.66 -5.79
C PHE A 14 -13.51 7.68 -6.64
N ARG A 15 -13.32 7.90 -7.93
CA ARG A 15 -14.35 7.76 -8.97
C ARG A 15 -13.94 6.65 -9.91
N LEU A 16 -14.91 5.83 -10.29
CA LEU A 16 -14.74 4.81 -11.32
C LEU A 16 -15.23 5.38 -12.65
N GLY A 17 -14.41 5.22 -13.68
CA GLY A 17 -14.77 5.45 -15.07
C GLY A 17 -14.94 4.13 -15.81
N GLU A 18 -15.63 4.19 -16.94
CA GLU A 18 -15.74 3.08 -17.89
C GLU A 18 -15.29 3.58 -19.26
N ASP A 19 -14.07 3.22 -19.65
CA ASP A 19 -13.51 3.49 -20.98
C ASP A 19 -13.41 2.17 -21.75
N GLY A 20 -14.52 1.74 -22.36
CA GLY A 20 -14.58 0.49 -23.11
C GLY A 20 -14.54 -0.76 -22.23
N GLU A 21 -13.53 -1.62 -22.38
CA GLU A 21 -13.35 -2.85 -21.60
C GLU A 21 -12.55 -2.66 -20.31
N THR A 22 -11.94 -1.47 -20.12
CA THR A 22 -11.08 -1.19 -18.96
C THR A 22 -11.81 -0.29 -17.96
N ARG A 23 -11.87 -0.71 -16.71
CA ARG A 23 -12.42 0.10 -15.61
C ARG A 23 -11.33 1.03 -15.07
N THR A 24 -11.45 2.32 -15.37
CA THR A 24 -10.51 3.35 -14.89
C THR A 24 -10.88 3.77 -13.48
N ILE A 25 -9.87 4.22 -12.72
CA ILE A 25 -10.04 4.75 -11.37
C ILE A 25 -9.25 6.05 -11.22
N SER A 26 -9.86 7.06 -10.60
CA SER A 26 -9.23 8.34 -10.29
C SER A 26 -9.49 8.70 -8.84
N PHE A 27 -8.45 9.11 -8.11
CA PHE A 27 -8.54 9.51 -6.71
C PHE A 27 -8.60 11.04 -6.59
N GLU A 28 -9.41 11.52 -5.66
CA GLU A 28 -9.56 12.94 -5.35
C GLU A 28 -8.56 13.32 -4.26
N LEU A 29 -7.40 13.84 -4.66
CA LEU A 29 -6.41 14.46 -3.77
C LEU A 29 -6.36 15.96 -4.07
N ASP A 30 -6.10 16.80 -3.06
CA ASP A 30 -6.22 18.25 -3.19
C ASP A 30 -5.32 18.83 -4.30
N ASP A 31 -4.08 18.35 -4.40
CA ASP A 31 -3.05 18.91 -5.31
C ASP A 31 -2.48 17.89 -6.31
N ILE A 32 -3.02 16.67 -6.37
CA ILE A 32 -2.46 15.56 -7.17
C ILE A 32 -3.58 14.80 -7.91
N ASP A 33 -3.44 14.64 -9.22
CA ASP A 33 -4.31 13.75 -10.01
C ASP A 33 -3.74 12.33 -10.00
N LEU A 34 -4.13 11.53 -8.99
CA LEU A 34 -3.75 10.11 -8.96
C LEU A 34 -4.78 9.28 -9.74
N SER A 35 -4.35 8.62 -10.81
CA SER A 35 -5.23 7.82 -11.67
C SER A 35 -4.60 6.49 -12.08
N GLY A 36 -5.44 5.58 -12.56
CA GLY A 36 -5.05 4.22 -12.91
C GLY A 36 -6.19 3.37 -13.45
N SER A 37 -5.99 2.05 -13.40
CA SER A 37 -6.96 1.05 -13.83
C SER A 37 -7.16 -0.03 -12.77
N VAL A 38 -8.40 -0.52 -12.66
CA VAL A 38 -8.73 -1.71 -11.88
C VAL A 38 -8.36 -2.93 -12.71
N LEU A 39 -7.33 -3.67 -12.28
CA LEU A 39 -6.88 -4.90 -12.94
C LEU A 39 -7.76 -6.10 -12.56
N SER A 40 -8.17 -6.16 -11.30
CA SER A 40 -9.04 -7.22 -10.77
C SER A 40 -9.75 -6.75 -9.51
N CYS A 41 -10.99 -7.20 -9.29
CA CYS A 41 -11.77 -6.88 -8.11
C CYS A 41 -12.75 -8.01 -7.84
N GLU A 42 -12.45 -8.83 -6.83
CA GLU A 42 -13.27 -9.98 -6.44
C GLU A 42 -13.80 -9.76 -5.02
N ASP A 43 -15.11 -9.89 -4.87
CA ASP A 43 -15.80 -9.67 -3.60
C ASP A 43 -15.26 -10.59 -2.52
N PHE A 44 -14.90 -10.01 -1.37
CA PHE A 44 -14.35 -10.72 -0.21
C PHE A 44 -13.06 -11.53 -0.49
N ASP A 45 -12.33 -11.23 -1.57
CA ASP A 45 -11.01 -11.80 -1.84
C ASP A 45 -9.97 -10.70 -2.08
N HIS A 46 -10.08 -9.90 -3.15
CA HIS A 46 -9.04 -8.93 -3.46
C HIS A 46 -9.47 -7.73 -4.32
N VAL A 47 -8.68 -6.67 -4.26
CA VAL A 47 -8.66 -5.55 -5.19
C VAL A 47 -7.24 -5.40 -5.70
N LEU A 48 -7.07 -5.31 -7.03
CA LEU A 48 -5.80 -5.12 -7.71
C LEU A 48 -5.90 -3.89 -8.63
N LEU A 49 -5.02 -2.92 -8.43
CA LEU A 49 -4.97 -1.65 -9.15
C LEU A 49 -3.62 -1.49 -9.81
N GLU A 50 -3.59 -0.88 -10.99
CA GLU A 50 -2.37 -0.32 -11.58
C GLU A 50 -2.51 1.20 -11.56
N LEU A 51 -1.64 1.88 -10.82
CA LEU A 51 -1.61 3.34 -10.71
C LEU A 51 -0.42 3.87 -11.52
N VAL A 52 -0.61 4.98 -12.23
CA VAL A 52 0.40 5.51 -13.15
C VAL A 52 1.73 5.80 -12.44
N ASP A 53 1.68 6.40 -11.26
CA ASP A 53 2.89 6.82 -10.52
C ASP A 53 3.35 5.81 -9.45
N PHE A 54 2.52 4.79 -9.15
CA PHE A 54 2.79 3.83 -8.08
C PHE A 54 2.87 2.38 -8.57
N GLY A 55 2.67 2.08 -9.85
CA GLY A 55 2.67 0.71 -10.35
C GLY A 55 1.51 -0.11 -9.78
N VAL A 56 1.71 -1.42 -9.60
CA VAL A 56 0.63 -2.33 -9.21
C VAL A 56 0.51 -2.47 -7.69
N LEU A 57 -0.68 -2.15 -7.18
CA LEU A 57 -1.08 -2.27 -5.78
C LEU A 57 -2.15 -3.35 -5.60
N GLY A 58 -2.02 -4.17 -4.56
CA GLY A 58 -2.98 -5.21 -4.20
C GLY A 58 -3.44 -5.09 -2.76
N ILE A 59 -4.74 -5.21 -2.52
CA ILE A 59 -5.31 -5.45 -1.20
C ILE A 59 -6.03 -6.78 -1.25
N ARG A 60 -5.57 -7.74 -0.44
CA ARG A 60 -6.19 -9.05 -0.31
C ARG A 60 -6.72 -9.24 1.10
N VAL A 61 -7.90 -9.84 1.22
CA VAL A 61 -8.47 -10.29 2.49
C VAL A 61 -8.50 -11.81 2.53
N MET A 62 -8.06 -12.39 3.63
CA MET A 62 -7.98 -13.84 3.79
C MET A 62 -8.53 -14.26 5.15
N PRO A 63 -9.37 -15.30 5.23
CA PRO A 63 -9.75 -15.87 6.51
C PRO A 63 -8.54 -16.57 7.13
N VAL A 64 -8.31 -16.32 8.42
CA VAL A 64 -7.27 -16.99 9.21
C VAL A 64 -7.86 -17.48 10.53
N GLU A 65 -7.31 -18.58 11.05
CA GLU A 65 -7.65 -19.05 12.38
C GLU A 65 -6.70 -18.40 13.39
N GLY A 66 -7.25 -17.55 14.24
CA GLY A 66 -6.50 -16.81 15.26
C GLY A 66 -6.97 -17.12 16.68
N ALA A 67 -6.40 -16.41 17.64
CA ALA A 67 -6.63 -16.68 19.06
C ALA A 67 -8.08 -16.42 19.50
N ALA A 68 -8.80 -15.53 18.80
CA ALA A 68 -10.20 -15.23 19.05
C ALA A 68 -11.18 -16.06 18.18
N GLY A 69 -10.67 -17.01 17.40
CA GLY A 69 -11.45 -17.81 16.45
C GLY A 69 -11.19 -17.38 15.01
N GLN A 70 -12.25 -17.22 14.23
CA GLN A 70 -12.12 -16.83 12.81
C GLN A 70 -11.81 -15.34 12.70
N GLU A 71 -10.63 -15.04 12.19
CA GLU A 71 -10.11 -13.69 11.99
C GLU A 71 -9.92 -13.42 10.48
N THR A 72 -9.72 -12.15 10.12
CA THR A 72 -9.44 -11.75 8.74
C THR A 72 -8.08 -11.06 8.68
N LEU A 73 -7.17 -11.62 7.87
CA LEU A 73 -5.90 -11.00 7.53
C LEU A 73 -6.08 -10.14 6.29
N LEU A 74 -5.77 -8.84 6.40
CA LEU A 74 -5.62 -7.96 5.26
C LEU A 74 -4.14 -7.89 4.88
N VAL A 75 -3.84 -8.18 3.62
CA VAL A 75 -2.50 -8.09 3.03
C VAL A 75 -2.50 -6.95 2.02
N PHE A 76 -1.67 -5.94 2.26
CA PHE A 76 -1.37 -4.89 1.30
C PHE A 76 -0.05 -5.23 0.59
N THR A 77 -0.04 -5.12 -0.73
CA THR A 77 1.13 -5.38 -1.57
C THR A 77 1.35 -4.22 -2.51
N HIS A 78 2.58 -3.73 -2.57
CA HIS A 78 3.06 -2.80 -3.60
C HIS A 78 4.16 -3.51 -4.39
N THR A 79 3.92 -3.74 -5.68
CA THR A 79 4.85 -4.50 -6.52
C THR A 79 5.81 -3.60 -7.28
N ALA A 80 7.02 -4.10 -7.48
CA ALA A 80 8.08 -3.45 -8.23
C ALA A 80 8.73 -4.46 -9.19
N PRO A 81 9.39 -4.00 -10.28
CA PRO A 81 10.03 -4.88 -11.25
C PRO A 81 11.20 -5.70 -10.69
N ASP A 82 11.84 -5.19 -9.63
CA ASP A 82 13.00 -5.80 -8.98
C ASP A 82 13.08 -5.38 -7.50
N VAL A 83 13.99 -6.03 -6.76
CA VAL A 83 14.16 -5.85 -5.32
C VAL A 83 14.68 -4.44 -4.97
N GLU A 84 15.55 -3.87 -5.79
CA GLU A 84 16.13 -2.54 -5.57
C GLU A 84 15.03 -1.46 -5.67
N THR A 85 14.21 -1.54 -6.73
CA THR A 85 13.06 -0.67 -6.91
C THR A 85 12.03 -0.86 -5.78
N ALA A 86 11.77 -2.10 -5.35
CA ALA A 86 10.86 -2.36 -4.23
C ALA A 86 11.32 -1.71 -2.93
N ARG A 87 12.64 -1.76 -2.64
CA ARG A 87 13.22 -1.14 -1.44
C ARG A 87 13.15 0.39 -1.52
N SER A 88 13.55 0.97 -2.63
CA SER A 88 13.49 2.42 -2.85
C SER A 88 12.06 2.95 -2.70
N GLN A 89 11.08 2.27 -3.30
CA GLN A 89 9.66 2.58 -3.13
C GLN A 89 9.21 2.42 -1.68
N ALA A 90 9.60 1.33 -1.00
CA ALA A 90 9.26 1.14 0.40
C ALA A 90 9.81 2.27 1.29
N ALA A 91 11.03 2.74 1.04
CA ALA A 91 11.62 3.87 1.76
C ALA A 91 10.84 5.17 1.52
N GLU A 92 10.42 5.43 0.28
CA GLU A 92 9.74 6.66 -0.12
C GLU A 92 8.26 6.71 0.33
N VAL A 93 7.50 5.65 0.06
CA VAL A 93 6.03 5.64 0.22
C VAL A 93 5.55 4.75 1.36
N GLY A 94 6.44 3.96 1.98
CA GLY A 94 6.12 3.10 3.11
C GLY A 94 5.48 3.81 4.30
N PRO A 95 6.03 4.94 4.79
CA PRO A 95 5.43 5.70 5.89
C PRO A 95 3.99 6.17 5.60
N MET A 96 3.72 6.54 4.35
CA MET A 96 2.39 6.95 3.88
C MET A 96 1.40 5.78 3.94
N TRP A 97 1.79 4.62 3.40
CA TRP A 97 0.95 3.42 3.42
C TRP A 97 0.69 2.92 4.84
N ASP A 98 1.71 2.91 5.70
CA ASP A 98 1.55 2.53 7.11
C ASP A 98 0.54 3.44 7.81
N THR A 99 0.63 4.76 7.60
CA THR A 99 -0.34 5.73 8.12
C THR A 99 -1.77 5.40 7.66
N HIS A 100 -1.97 5.15 6.37
CA HIS A 100 -3.29 4.82 5.83
C HIS A 100 -3.83 3.47 6.35
N LEU A 101 -2.98 2.45 6.50
CA LEU A 101 -3.38 1.16 7.06
C LEU A 101 -3.76 1.27 8.55
N ARG A 102 -3.08 2.13 9.32
CA ARG A 102 -3.47 2.43 10.71
C ARG A 102 -4.80 3.18 10.78
N LEU A 103 -5.01 4.17 9.90
CA LEU A 103 -6.31 4.85 9.81
C LEU A 103 -7.41 3.87 9.44
N PHE A 104 -7.16 2.95 8.49
CA PHE A 104 -8.11 1.91 8.12
C PHE A 104 -8.47 1.03 9.33
N ALA A 105 -7.48 0.53 10.06
CA ALA A 105 -7.71 -0.29 11.25
C ALA A 105 -8.56 0.43 12.31
N ARG A 106 -8.35 1.75 12.50
CA ARG A 106 -9.18 2.58 13.39
C ARG A 106 -10.63 2.66 12.95
N THR A 107 -10.91 2.70 11.64
CA THR A 107 -12.30 2.64 11.14
C THR A 107 -13.02 1.34 11.52
N LEU A 108 -12.25 0.27 11.76
CA LEU A 108 -12.75 -1.03 12.23
C LEU A 108 -12.79 -1.14 13.76
N GLY A 109 -12.41 -0.08 14.49
CA GLY A 109 -12.32 -0.08 15.96
C GLY A 109 -11.13 -0.87 16.51
N ILE A 110 -10.13 -1.16 15.67
CA ILE A 110 -8.89 -1.86 16.08
C ILE A 110 -7.93 -0.82 16.65
N ASP A 111 -7.49 -1.06 17.88
CA ASP A 111 -6.48 -0.24 18.54
C ASP A 111 -5.09 -0.64 18.04
N ILE A 112 -4.47 0.23 17.25
CA ILE A 112 -3.08 0.07 16.79
C ILE A 112 -2.26 1.17 17.43
N ALA A 113 -1.12 0.78 18.02
CA ALA A 113 -0.15 1.71 18.58
C ALA A 113 0.17 2.83 17.57
N GLU A 114 0.30 4.06 18.04
CA GLU A 114 0.76 5.14 17.15
C GLU A 114 2.24 4.95 16.84
N ALA A 115 2.63 5.26 15.62
CA ALA A 115 4.01 5.52 15.26
C ALA A 115 4.09 6.98 14.84
N THR A 116 5.08 7.68 15.36
CA THR A 116 5.38 9.05 14.98
C THR A 116 6.04 9.07 13.60
N GLU A 117 5.90 10.18 12.88
CA GLU A 117 6.54 10.36 11.57
C GLU A 117 8.06 10.06 11.60
N PRO A 118 8.84 10.50 12.61
CA PRO A 118 10.26 10.13 12.71
C PRO A 118 10.51 8.64 12.90
N GLU A 119 9.65 7.92 13.64
CA GLU A 119 9.78 6.46 13.85
C GLU A 119 9.50 5.71 12.55
N LEU A 120 8.51 6.15 11.77
CA LEU A 120 8.22 5.58 10.45
C LEU A 120 9.36 5.88 9.48
N VAL A 121 9.83 7.12 9.41
CA VAL A 121 10.96 7.50 8.55
C VAL A 121 12.20 6.69 8.89
N ALA A 122 12.55 6.52 10.17
CA ALA A 122 13.68 5.68 10.57
C ALA A 122 13.50 4.22 10.12
N THR A 123 12.34 3.62 10.41
CA THR A 123 12.03 2.23 10.03
C THR A 123 12.17 1.98 8.53
N TYR A 124 11.71 2.92 7.71
CA TYR A 124 11.69 2.77 6.26
C TYR A 124 12.99 3.24 5.59
N SER A 125 13.73 4.21 6.16
CA SER A 125 15.02 4.67 5.63
C SER A 125 16.13 3.64 5.82
N ASP A 126 16.05 2.81 6.87
CA ASP A 126 17.00 1.71 7.08
C ASP A 126 16.98 0.70 5.90
N LEU A 127 15.86 0.58 5.17
CA LEU A 127 15.76 -0.28 3.98
C LEU A 127 16.62 0.20 2.81
N ASP A 128 16.88 1.51 2.73
CA ASP A 128 17.74 2.16 1.73
C ASP A 128 19.22 2.10 2.15
N LEU A 129 19.50 2.18 3.45
CA LEU A 129 20.86 2.11 4.00
C LEU A 129 21.46 0.69 3.96
N GLU A 130 20.64 -0.36 4.12
CA GLU A 130 21.10 -1.75 3.94
C GLU A 130 21.76 -1.98 2.56
N ILE A 131 21.40 -1.20 1.53
CA ILE A 131 21.99 -1.26 0.19
C ILE A 131 23.38 -0.63 0.16
N ALA A 132 23.56 0.53 0.80
CA ALA A 132 24.85 1.20 0.83
C ALA A 132 25.92 0.30 1.47
N GLU A 133 25.56 -0.41 2.54
CA GLU A 133 26.46 -1.34 3.22
C GLU A 133 26.72 -2.63 2.40
N THR A 134 25.71 -3.19 1.72
CA THR A 134 25.92 -4.38 0.87
C THR A 134 26.61 -4.08 -0.47
N ALA A 135 26.52 -2.85 -0.98
CA ALA A 135 27.25 -2.41 -2.16
C ALA A 135 28.74 -2.18 -1.87
N ASP A 136 29.07 -1.55 -0.74
CA ASP A 136 30.47 -1.32 -0.31
C ASP A 136 31.20 -2.66 -0.04
N ASP A 137 30.51 -3.65 0.54
CA ASP A 137 31.08 -4.99 0.78
C ASP A 137 31.32 -5.79 -0.51
N ALA A 138 30.64 -5.47 -1.61
CA ALA A 138 30.81 -6.14 -2.90
C ALA A 138 31.97 -5.56 -3.74
N GLU A 139 32.42 -4.34 -3.43
CA GLU A 139 33.53 -3.67 -4.13
C GLU A 139 34.91 -3.95 -3.51
N ASP A 140 34.99 -4.44 -2.27
CA ASP A 140 36.26 -4.73 -1.58
C ASP A 140 36.80 -6.16 -1.80
N ASP A 141 36.12 -6.98 -2.62
CA ASP A 141 36.47 -8.38 -2.92
C ASP A 141 36.79 -8.64 -4.42
N ALA A 142 37.15 -7.58 -5.18
CA ALA A 142 37.47 -7.64 -6.63
C ALA A 142 38.97 -7.50 -6.96
#